data_AF-A0A5V3YR06-F1
#
_entry.id   AF-A0A5V3YR06-F1
#
_cell.length_a   1.000
_cell.length_b   1.000
_cell.length_c   1.000
_cell.angle_alpha   90.00
_cell.angle_beta   90.00
_cell.angle_gamma   90.00
#
_symmetry.space_group_name_H-M   'P 1'
#
loop_
_entity.id
_entity.type
_entity.pdbx_description
1 polymer ?
#
loop_
_entity_poly.entity_id
_entity_poly.type
_entity_poly.pdbx_seq_one_letter_code
_entity_poly.pdbx_strand_id
1 'polypeptide(L)' 'MRRQRRSITDIICENCKYLPTKRFRNKPKPIPKESDVKTFNYTAHLWDIRWLRERARKTR' A
#
# COMPACT_ATOMS: atom_id res chain seq x y z
N MET A 1 9.08 -52.20 22.75
CA MET A 1 8.95 -50.73 22.95
C MET A 1 7.53 -50.30 22.63
N ARG A 2 6.61 -50.35 23.60
CA ARG A 2 5.23 -49.90 23.42
C ARG A 2 5.25 -48.38 23.28
N ARG A 3 4.90 -47.82 22.11
CA ARG A 3 4.72 -46.37 21.94
C ARG A 3 3.71 -45.92 23.01
N GLN A 4 4.16 -45.15 24.00
CA GLN A 4 3.24 -44.43 24.90
C GLN A 4 2.27 -43.63 24.03
N ARG A 5 0.98 -43.65 24.39
CA ARG A 5 -0.02 -42.83 23.69
C ARG A 5 0.40 -41.37 23.89
N ARG A 6 0.77 -40.72 22.79
CA ARG A 6 1.04 -39.28 22.80
C ARG A 6 -0.26 -38.55 23.11
N SER A 7 -0.18 -37.43 23.82
CA SER A 7 -1.36 -36.61 24.08
C SER A 7 -1.92 -36.08 22.76
N ILE A 8 -3.24 -35.91 22.68
CA ILE A 8 -3.90 -35.38 21.47
C ILE A 8 -3.36 -33.99 21.13
N THR A 9 -3.06 -33.17 22.15
CA THR A 9 -2.45 -31.85 21.99
C THR A 9 -1.06 -31.91 21.40
N ASP A 10 -0.22 -32.88 21.81
CA ASP A 10 1.12 -33.04 21.23
C ASP A 10 1.03 -33.45 19.75
N ILE A 11 0.10 -34.33 19.40
CA ILE A 11 -0.12 -34.76 18.01
C ILE A 11 -0.55 -33.56 17.13
N ILE A 12 -1.47 -32.74 17.63
CA ILE A 12 -1.95 -31.55 16.91
C ILE A 12 -0.83 -30.51 16.78
N CYS A 13 -0.07 -30.26 17.85
CA CYS A 13 1.03 -29.29 17.85
C CYS A 13 2.13 -29.69 16.85
N GLU A 14 2.53 -30.96 16.82
CA GLU A 14 3.48 -31.47 15.83
C GLU A 14 2.95 -31.29 14.39
N ASN A 15 1.67 -31.57 14.14
CA ASN A 15 1.09 -31.34 12.81
C ASN A 15 1.05 -29.86 12.43
N CYS A 16 0.77 -28.97 13.38
CA CYS A 16 0.71 -27.52 13.16
C CYS A 16 2.07 -26.90 12.83
N LYS A 17 3.19 -27.47 13.31
CA LYS A 17 4.56 -27.00 12.97
C LYS A 17 4.86 -27.10 11.48
N TYR A 18 4.26 -28.07 10.79
CA TYR A 18 4.49 -28.32 9.37
C TYR A 18 3.38 -27.76 8.47
N LEU A 19 2.38 -27.07 9.03
CA LEU A 19 1.38 -26.39 8.22
C LEU A 19 2.05 -25.25 7.45
N PRO A 20 2.02 -25.27 6.11
CA PRO A 20 2.54 -24.17 5.33
C PRO A 20 1.70 -22.93 5.64
N THR A 21 2.32 -21.89 6.19
CA THR A 21 1.66 -20.60 6.34
C THR A 21 1.21 -20.12 4.95
N LYS A 22 -0.04 -19.68 4.81
CA LYS A 22 -0.58 -19.14 3.56
C LYS A 22 0.26 -17.93 3.13
N ARG A 23 1.22 -18.15 2.22
CA ARG A 23 2.05 -17.08 1.66
C ARG A 23 1.16 -16.26 0.72
N PHE A 24 0.74 -15.08 1.15
CA PHE A 24 0.12 -14.13 0.24
C PHE A 24 1.22 -13.57 -0.67
N ARG A 25 1.27 -14.06 -1.91
CA ARG A 25 2.35 -13.77 -2.86
C ARG A 25 2.40 -12.31 -3.29
N ASN A 26 1.32 -11.55 -3.10
CA ASN A 26 1.20 -10.10 -3.27
C ASN A 26 -0.06 -9.64 -2.52
N LYS A 27 0.06 -8.72 -1.55
CA LYS A 27 -1.13 -7.96 -1.16
C LYS A 27 -1.48 -7.05 -2.34
N PRO A 28 -2.73 -7.03 -2.83
CA PRO A 28 -3.11 -6.09 -3.88
C PRO A 28 -2.81 -4.67 -3.38
N LYS A 29 -2.08 -3.88 -4.17
CA LYS A 29 -1.96 -2.45 -3.89
C LYS A 29 -3.37 -1.85 -3.98
N PRO A 30 -3.78 -0.99 -3.04
CA PRO A 30 -5.07 -0.31 -3.15
C PRO A 30 -5.10 0.49 -4.45
N ILE A 31 -6.23 0.45 -5.14
CA ILE A 31 -6.47 1.29 -6.31
C ILE A 31 -6.44 2.74 -5.80
N PRO A 32 -5.58 3.62 -6.35
CA PRO A 32 -5.51 5.01 -5.91
C PRO A 32 -6.85 5.69 -6.12
N LYS A 33 -7.24 6.53 -5.16
CA LYS A 33 -8.43 7.37 -5.30
C LYS A 33 -8.13 8.50 -6.29
N GLU A 34 -9.15 9.09 -6.91
CA GLU A 34 -9.01 10.21 -7.85
C GLU A 34 -8.16 11.37 -7.29
N SER A 35 -8.23 11.62 -5.98
CA SER A 35 -7.41 12.63 -5.29
C SER A 35 -5.90 12.32 -5.29
N ASP A 36 -5.55 11.04 -5.33
CA ASP A 36 -4.18 10.56 -5.21
C ASP A 36 -3.50 10.44 -6.58
N VAL A 37 -4.28 10.52 -7.67
CA VAL A 37 -3.79 10.53 -9.03
C VAL A 37 -3.25 11.92 -9.36
N LYS A 38 -1.93 12.08 -9.33
CA LYS A 38 -1.27 13.30 -9.80
C LYS A 38 -1.46 13.43 -11.32
N THR A 39 -2.38 14.28 -11.76
CA THR A 39 -2.56 14.63 -13.17
C THR A 39 -1.79 15.92 -13.50
N PHE A 40 -1.35 16.04 -14.76
CA PHE A 40 -0.79 17.29 -15.25
C PHE A 40 -1.92 18.29 -15.44
N ASN A 41 -1.92 19.37 -14.66
CA ASN A 41 -2.92 20.43 -14.82
C ASN A 41 -2.49 21.38 -15.94
N TYR A 42 -3.13 21.24 -17.11
CA TYR A 42 -2.88 22.05 -18.31
C TYR A 42 -3.01 23.56 -18.11
N THR A 43 -3.77 23.99 -17.09
CA THR A 43 -4.00 25.41 -16.81
C THR A 43 -3.08 25.97 -15.73
N ALA A 44 -2.40 25.11 -14.96
CA ALA A 44 -1.58 25.54 -13.82
C ALA A 44 -0.54 26.61 -14.23
N HIS A 45 0.10 26.40 -15.38
CA HIS A 45 1.06 27.35 -15.93
C HIS A 45 0.47 28.74 -16.26
N LEU A 46 -0.81 28.79 -16.67
CA LEU A 46 -1.48 30.05 -16.99
C LEU A 46 -1.74 30.89 -15.74
N TRP A 47 -2.05 30.24 -14.61
CA TRP A 47 -2.22 30.92 -13.32
C TRP A 47 -0.92 31.54 -12.84
N ASP A 48 0.19 30.80 -12.94
CA ASP A 48 1.52 31.30 -12.57
C ASP A 48 1.91 32.52 -13.43
N ILE A 49 1.70 32.44 -14.75
CA ILE A 49 1.93 33.56 -15.66
C ILE A 49 1.06 34.77 -15.27
N ARG A 50 -0.21 34.56 -14.94
CA ARG A 50 -1.13 35.64 -14.56
C ARG A 50 -0.60 36.40 -13.34
N TRP A 51 -0.19 35.67 -12.30
CA TRP A 51 0.34 36.26 -11.07
C TRP A 51 1.67 36.99 -11.30
N LEU A 52 2.57 36.44 -12.11
CA LEU A 52 3.82 37.11 -12.51
C LEU A 52 3.54 38.43 -13.24
N ARG A 53 2.56 38.44 -14.15
CA ARG A 53 2.16 39.66 -14.88
C ARG A 53 1.50 40.70 -13.98
N GLU A 54 0.72 40.29 -12.98
CA GLU A 54 0.14 41.22 -12.01
C GLU A 54 1.23 41.84 -11.14
N ARG A 55 2.16 41.01 -10.64
CA ARG A 55 3.29 41.47 -9.82
C ARG A 55 4.13 42.50 -10.57
N ALA A 56 4.51 42.21 -11.83
CA ALA A 56 5.30 43.11 -12.66
C ALA A 56 4.61 44.47 -12.89
N ARG A 57 3.27 44.49 -12.95
CA ARG A 57 2.47 45.72 -13.12
C ARG A 57 2.36 46.55 -11.84
N LYS A 58 2.40 45.92 -10.65
CA LYS A 58 2.36 46.64 -9.36
C LYS A 58 3.70 47.28 -8.98
N THR A 59 4.81 46.82 -9.55
CA THR A 59 6.16 47.36 -9.32
C THR A 59 6.51 48.57 -10.19
N ARG A 60 5.63 49.01 -11.08
CA ARG A 60 5.77 50.25 -11.87
C ARG A 60 4.90 51.34 -11.25
#